data_AF-K9KCR0-F1
#
_entry.id   AF-K9KCR0-F1
#
_cell.length_a   1.000
_cell.length_b   1.000
_cell.length_c   1.000
_cell.angle_alpha   90.00
_cell.angle_beta   90.00
_cell.angle_gamma   90.00
#
_symmetry.space_group_name_H-M   'P 1'
#
loop_
_entity.id
_entity.type
_entity.pdbx_description
1 polymer ?
#
loop_
_entity_poly.entity_id
_entity_poly.type
_entity_poly.pdbx_seq_one_letter_code
_entity_poly.pdbx_strand_id
1 'polypeptide(L)' 'PAQRFEARIEDGKLYYDKRWYHKSQAIYLESKDNQKLSCVISSVGANEIWVRKTSDSTKMRIYLGQLQRRLFVIRRRSAA' A
#
# COMPACT_ATOMS: atom_id res chain seq x y z
N PRO A 1 -3.51 16.68 16.62
CA PRO A 1 -3.65 15.20 16.66
C PRO A 1 -3.10 14.56 15.38
N ALA A 2 -1.90 13.99 15.44
CA ALA A 2 -1.33 13.26 14.31
C ALA A 2 -2.25 12.08 13.99
N GLN A 3 -3.00 12.18 12.90
CA GLN A 3 -3.85 11.09 12.44
C GLN A 3 -2.91 9.92 12.10
N ARG A 4 -2.73 8.98 13.02
CA ARG A 4 -2.00 7.75 12.72
C ARG A 4 -2.83 7.05 11.65
N PHE A 5 -2.26 6.86 10.46
CA PHE A 5 -2.86 5.89 9.55
C PHE A 5 -2.69 4.54 10.22
N GLU A 6 -3.83 3.91 10.52
CA GLU A 6 -3.87 2.61 11.15
C GLU A 6 -3.48 1.57 10.11
N ALA A 7 -2.21 1.19 10.13
CA ALA A 7 -1.64 0.21 9.21
C ALA A 7 -1.28 -1.06 10.00
N ARG A 8 -1.93 -2.18 9.68
CA ARG A 8 -1.65 -3.51 10.25
C ARG A 8 -1.85 -4.59 9.19
N ILE A 9 -1.19 -5.72 9.35
CA ILE A 9 -1.36 -6.88 8.48
C ILE A 9 -1.91 -8.03 9.32
N GLU A 10 -2.99 -8.63 8.87
CA GLU A 10 -3.63 -9.79 9.52
C GLU A 10 -4.12 -10.74 8.41
N ASP A 11 -3.89 -12.05 8.58
CA ASP A 11 -4.33 -13.11 7.67
C ASP A 11 -4.02 -12.85 6.18
N GLY A 12 -2.83 -12.31 5.90
CA GLY A 12 -2.42 -11.99 4.52
C GLY A 12 -3.19 -10.84 3.87
N LYS A 13 -3.83 -9.98 4.67
CA LYS A 13 -4.51 -8.75 4.23
C LYS A 13 -3.89 -7.56 4.93
N LEU A 14 -3.76 -6.45 4.19
CA LEU A 14 -3.31 -5.19 4.75
C LEU A 14 -4.54 -4.36 5.16
N TYR A 15 -4.64 -4.02 6.43
CA TYR A 15 -5.54 -2.97 6.89
C TYR A 15 -4.79 -1.63 6.80
N TYR A 16 -5.37 -0.69 6.07
CA TYR A 16 -4.85 0.67 5.95
C TYR A 16 -6.02 1.64 5.78
N ASP A 17 -6.01 2.75 6.52
CA ASP A 17 -7.03 3.81 6.41
C ASP A 17 -8.48 3.27 6.53
N LYS A 18 -8.71 2.46 7.57
CA LYS A 18 -9.99 1.80 7.87
C LYS A 18 -10.50 0.84 6.80
N ARG A 19 -9.62 0.32 5.94
CA ARG A 19 -9.97 -0.58 4.84
C ARG A 19 -9.00 -1.74 4.73
N TRP A 20 -9.53 -2.89 4.33
CA TRP A 20 -8.75 -4.08 4.03
C TRP A 20 -8.37 -4.13 2.55
N TYR A 21 -7.11 -4.48 2.31
CA TYR A 21 -6.53 -4.67 0.99
C TYR A 21 -5.98 -6.09 0.86
N HIS A 22 -6.13 -6.67 -0.33
CA HIS A 22 -5.75 -8.05 -0.63
C HIS A 22 -4.79 -8.15 -1.82
N LYS A 23 -4.19 -9.32 -1.99
CA LYS A 23 -3.39 -9.65 -3.18
C LYS A 23 -4.21 -9.45 -4.46
N SER A 24 -3.53 -8.99 -5.51
CA SER A 24 -4.06 -8.65 -6.83
C SER A 24 -4.96 -7.41 -6.87
N GLN A 25 -5.11 -6.67 -5.76
CA GLN A 25 -5.87 -5.43 -5.75
C GLN A 25 -5.06 -4.25 -6.29
N ALA A 26 -5.69 -3.47 -7.18
CA ALA A 26 -5.10 -2.25 -7.71
C ALA A 26 -5.22 -1.08 -6.71
N ILE A 27 -4.13 -0.35 -6.54
CA ILE A 27 -4.00 0.78 -5.61
C ILE A 27 -3.19 1.91 -6.26
N TYR A 28 -3.30 3.10 -5.71
CA TYR A 28 -2.31 4.15 -5.91
C TYR A 28 -1.40 4.22 -4.70
N LEU A 29 -0.09 4.29 -4.97
CA LEU A 29 0.93 4.51 -3.96
C LEU A 29 1.43 5.95 -4.09
N GLU A 30 1.27 6.73 -3.03
CA GLU A 30 1.79 8.10 -2.93
C GLU A 30 3.06 8.10 -2.08
N SER A 31 4.15 8.67 -2.60
CA SER A 31 5.38 8.93 -1.83
C SER A 31 5.35 10.32 -1.20
N LYS A 32 6.34 10.60 -0.33
CA LYS A 32 6.52 11.94 0.26
C LYS A 32 6.65 13.07 -0.77
N ASP A 33 7.16 12.77 -1.95
CA ASP A 33 7.33 13.75 -3.04
C ASP A 33 6.03 14.00 -3.83
N ASN A 34 4.88 13.58 -3.28
CA ASN A 34 3.56 13.62 -3.94
C ASN A 34 3.50 12.89 -5.29
N GLN A 35 4.45 11.99 -5.57
CA GLN A 35 4.38 11.14 -6.76
C GLN A 35 3.34 10.04 -6.55
N LYS A 36 2.35 10.00 -7.43
CA LYS A 36 1.29 8.99 -7.42
C LYS A 36 1.60 7.89 -8.44
N LEU A 37 1.88 6.70 -7.92
CA LEU A 37 2.23 5.52 -8.72
C LEU A 37 1.06 4.55 -8.78
N SER A 38 0.72 4.10 -9.99
CA SER A 38 -0.30 3.04 -10.18
C SER A 38 0.33 1.67 -9.90
N CYS A 39 -0.16 0.98 -8.89
CA CYS A 39 0.40 -0.27 -8.42
C CYS A 39 -0.67 -1.35 -8.22
N VAL A 40 -0.24 -2.61 -8.22
CA VAL A 40 -1.06 -3.77 -7.85
C VAL A 40 -0.38 -4.48 -6.70
N ILE A 41 -1.10 -4.81 -5.64
CA ILE A 41 -0.56 -5.62 -4.53
C ILE A 41 -0.27 -7.01 -5.07
N SER A 42 1.01 -7.38 -5.14
CA SER A 42 1.44 -8.69 -5.65
C SER A 42 1.53 -9.75 -4.55
N SER A 43 1.80 -9.35 -3.31
CA SER A 43 1.82 -10.22 -2.13
C SER A 43 1.66 -9.39 -0.86
N VAL A 44 1.13 -10.01 0.19
CA VAL A 44 1.06 -9.46 1.56
C VAL A 44 1.81 -10.45 2.46
N GLY A 45 2.93 -10.01 3.02
CA GLY A 45 3.75 -10.78 3.96
C GLY A 45 3.29 -10.59 5.40
N ALA A 46 4.19 -10.79 6.37
CA ALA A 46 3.87 -10.58 7.79
C ALA A 46 4.02 -9.10 8.19
N ASN A 47 5.12 -8.45 7.76
CA ASN A 47 5.44 -7.06 8.12
C ASN A 47 5.69 -6.17 6.90
N GLU A 48 5.31 -6.65 5.72
CA GLU A 48 5.52 -5.97 4.46
C GLU A 48 4.46 -6.35 3.43
N ILE A 49 4.31 -5.48 2.43
CA ILE A 49 3.60 -5.79 1.20
C ILE A 49 4.54 -5.67 0.02
N TRP A 50 4.29 -6.46 -1.01
CA TRP A 50 4.94 -6.32 -2.29
C TRP A 50 3.95 -5.72 -3.27
N VAL A 51 4.30 -4.61 -3.89
CA VAL A 51 3.51 -3.97 -4.93
C VAL A 51 4.24 -4.06 -6.27
N ARG A 52 3.49 -4.23 -7.35
CA ARG A 52 4.01 -4.17 -8.71
C ARG A 52 3.51 -2.89 -9.36
N LYS A 53 4.40 -2.06 -9.86
CA LYS A 53 4.04 -0.89 -10.65
C LYS A 53 3.38 -1.33 -11.96
N THR A 54 2.36 -0.62 -12.39
CA THR A 54 1.61 -0.94 -13.62
C THR A 54 2.35 -0.41 -14.86
N SER A 55 3.20 0.61 -14.71
CA SER A 55 3.92 1.27 -15.80
C SER A 55 5.06 0.43 -16.38
N ASP A 56 5.83 -0.23 -15.52
CA ASP A 56 7.10 -0.89 -15.86
C ASP A 56 7.19 -2.31 -15.29
N SER A 57 6.11 -2.81 -14.66
CA SER A 57 6.08 -4.11 -13.96
C SER A 57 7.11 -4.28 -12.83
N THR A 58 7.79 -3.21 -12.43
CA THR A 58 8.78 -3.25 -11.35
C THR A 58 8.11 -3.57 -10.03
N LYS A 59 8.68 -4.53 -9.29
CA LYS A 59 8.23 -4.88 -7.94
C LYS A 59 8.93 -4.01 -6.90
N MET A 60 8.16 -3.49 -5.96
CA MET A 60 8.66 -2.75 -4.81
C MET A 60 8.14 -3.39 -3.52
N ARG A 61 9.00 -3.43 -2.51
CA ARG A 61 8.64 -3.86 -1.17
C ARG A 61 8.37 -2.65 -0.30
N ILE A 62 7.23 -2.65 0.39
CA ILE A 62 6.85 -1.61 1.34
C ILE A 62 6.67 -2.28 2.70
N TYR A 63 7.46 -1.85 3.67
CA TYR A 63 7.32 -2.32 5.04
C TYR A 63 6.16 -1.63 5.76
N LEU A 64 5.52 -2.36 6.68
CA LEU A 64 4.43 -1.85 7.49
C LEU A 64 4.83 -0.57 8.25
N GLY A 65 6.05 -0.53 8.79
CA GLY A 65 6.59 0.65 9.46
C GLY A 65 6.70 1.89 8.55
N GLN A 66 6.87 1.72 7.24
CA GLN A 66 6.91 2.84 6.29
C GLN A 66 5.51 3.42 6.05
N LEU A 67 4.47 2.58 6.07
CA LEU A 67 3.06 3.00 5.99
C LEU A 67 2.65 3.72 7.29
N GLN A 68 3.03 3.19 8.45
CA GLN A 68 2.77 3.79 9.76
C GLN A 68 3.45 5.16 9.91
N ARG A 69 4.66 5.33 9.35
CA ARG A 69 5.43 6.58 9.35
C ARG A 69 5.08 7.55 8.21
N ARG A 70 4.05 7.25 7.40
CA ARG A 70 3.65 8.08 6.24
C ARG A 70 4.78 8.34 5.25
N LEU A 71 5.73 7.39 5.10
CA LEU A 71 6.68 7.45 3.98
C LEU A 71 5.98 7.10 2.66
N PHE A 72 5.00 6.21 2.76
CA PHE A 72 4.09 5.84 1.70
C PHE A 72 2.65 5.92 2.17
N VAL A 73 1.77 6.33 1.27
CA VAL A 73 0.32 6.37 1.49
C VAL A 73 -0.36 5.53 0.42
N ILE A 74 -1.29 4.67 0.84
CA ILE A 74 -2.07 3.83 -0.07
C ILE A 74 -3.43 4.48 -0.28
N ARG A 75 -3.81 4.68 -1.54
CA ARG A 75 -5.14 5.12 -1.94
C ARG A 75 -5.81 4.05 -2.78
N ARG A 76 -7.13 3.90 -2.62
CA ARG A 76 -7.92 3.00 -3.47
C ARG A 76 -7.92 3.55 -4.90
N ARG A 77 -7.61 2.68 -5.87
CA ARG A 77 -7.96 2.92 -7.26
C ARG A 77 -9.41 2.49 -7.41
N SER A 78 -10.34 3.43 -7.39
CA SER A 78 -11.72 3.11 -7.78
C SER A 78 -11.69 2.62 -9.23
N ALA A 79 -12.24 1.44 -9.50
CA ALA A 79 -12.72 1.16 -10.83
C ALA A 79 -13.92 2.10 -11.04
N ALA A 80 -13.79 3.03 -11.97
CA ALA A 80 -14.94 3.75 -12.49
C ALA A 80 -15.80 2.77 -13.29
#